data_AF-A0A1S7BGE3-F1
#
_entry.id   AF-A0A1S7BGE3-F1
#
_cell.length_a   1.000
_cell.length_b   1.000
_cell.length_c   1.000
_cell.angle_alpha   90.00
_cell.angle_beta   90.00
_cell.angle_gamma   90.00
#
_symmetry.space_group_name_H-M   'P 1'
#
loop_
_entity.id
_entity.type
_entity.pdbx_description
1 polymer ?
#
loop_
_entity_poly.entity_id
_entity_poly.type
_entity_poly.pdbx_seq_one_letter_code
_entity_poly.pdbx_strand_id
1 'polypeptide(L)' 'MKKTKFKNLLPRTEAIASLEVGDSILLAPYNDGEYAREQASIKSAAVRKGMHVALKQVMVVIEGEVVQYMIRVTRIK' A
#
# COMPACT_ATOMS: atom_id res chain seq x y z
N MET A 1 17.89 12.80 5.95
CA MET A 1 17.04 11.66 5.55
C MET A 1 15.68 11.77 6.26
N LYS A 2 14.58 11.99 5.53
CA LYS A 2 13.23 11.95 6.11
C LYS A 2 12.91 10.51 6.51
N LYS A 3 12.61 10.27 7.79
CA LYS A 3 12.17 8.97 8.30
C LYS A 3 10.79 8.65 7.73
N THR A 4 10.69 7.62 6.88
CA THR A 4 9.41 7.13 6.38
C THR A 4 8.62 6.54 7.57
N LYS A 5 7.49 7.16 7.92
CA LYS A 5 6.60 6.66 8.98
C LYS A 5 5.55 5.74 8.36
N PHE A 6 5.55 4.48 8.74
CA PHE A 6 4.53 3.52 8.33
C PHE A 6 3.33 3.61 9.28
N LYS A 7 2.11 3.79 8.75
CA LYS A 7 0.85 3.77 9.52
C LYS A 7 -0.08 2.71 8.94
N ASN A 8 -0.72 1.93 9.81
CA ASN A 8 -1.74 0.96 9.45
C ASN A 8 -3.13 1.63 9.57
N LEU A 9 -3.88 1.74 8.48
CA LEU A 9 -5.15 2.48 8.43
C LEU A 9 -6.25 1.67 7.74
N LEU A 10 -7.42 1.58 8.38
CA LEU A 10 -8.70 1.25 7.77
C LEU A 10 -9.56 2.53 7.83
N PRO A 11 -10.16 3.04 6.74
CA PRO A 11 -10.33 2.46 5.41
C PRO A 11 -9.21 2.87 4.44
N ARG A 12 -8.73 1.92 3.63
CA ARG A 12 -7.54 2.05 2.76
C ARG A 12 -7.58 3.23 1.78
N THR A 13 -8.77 3.69 1.40
CA THR A 13 -9.00 4.89 0.57
C THR A 13 -8.52 6.18 1.23
N GLU A 14 -8.60 6.26 2.56
CA GLU A 14 -8.10 7.38 3.38
C GLU A 14 -6.59 7.32 3.55
N ALA A 15 -6.04 6.11 3.65
CA ALA A 15 -4.60 5.88 3.73
C ALA A 15 -3.88 6.42 2.47
N ILE A 16 -4.46 6.22 1.29
CA ILE A 16 -3.92 6.76 0.03
C ILE A 16 -4.19 8.27 -0.07
N ALA A 17 -5.29 8.78 0.51
CA ALA A 17 -5.66 10.20 0.45
C ALA A 17 -4.61 11.15 1.03
N SER A 18 -3.92 10.68 2.06
CA SER A 18 -2.94 11.46 2.83
C SER A 18 -1.51 11.27 2.34
N LEU A 19 -1.28 10.49 1.27
CA LEU A 19 0.05 10.31 0.70
C LEU A 19 0.53 11.59 0.01
N GLU A 20 1.64 12.14 0.49
CA GLU A 20 2.38 13.16 -0.26
C GLU A 20 3.22 12.50 -1.37
N VAL A 21 3.67 13.28 -2.35
CA VAL A 21 4.53 12.77 -3.43
C VAL A 21 5.84 12.26 -2.82
N GLY A 22 6.20 11.01 -3.14
CA GLY A 22 7.37 10.32 -2.59
C GLY A 22 7.08 9.50 -1.33
N ASP A 23 5.93 9.70 -0.67
CA ASP A 23 5.55 8.87 0.46
C ASP A 23 5.19 7.46 0.04
N SER A 24 5.37 6.52 0.97
CA SER A 24 5.04 5.12 0.78
C SER A 24 4.31 4.57 1.99
N ILE A 25 3.27 3.79 1.72
CA ILE A 25 2.56 3.01 2.73
C ILE A 25 2.65 1.53 2.38
N LEU A 26 2.63 0.68 3.41
CA LEU A 26 2.50 -0.76 3.29
C LEU A 26 1.07 -1.15 3.67
N LEU A 27 0.41 -1.89 2.80
CA LEU A 27 -0.93 -2.40 3.01
C LEU A 27 -0.89 -3.93 3.03
N ALA A 28 -1.39 -4.51 4.12
CA ALA A 28 -1.61 -5.96 4.18
C ALA A 28 -2.87 -6.32 3.36
N PRO A 29 -2.77 -7.19 2.35
CA PRO A 29 -3.93 -7.83 1.73
C PRO A 29 -4.63 -8.72 2.77
N TYR A 30 -5.95 -8.86 2.68
CA TYR A 30 -6.72 -9.63 3.67
C TYR A 30 -6.47 -11.15 3.57
N ASN A 31 -6.07 -11.64 2.40
CA ASN A 31 -5.65 -13.01 2.12
C ASN A 31 -4.96 -13.08 0.74
N ASP A 32 -4.34 -14.23 0.42
CA ASP A 32 -3.56 -14.44 -0.81
C ASP A 32 -4.41 -14.35 -2.10
N GLY A 33 -5.72 -14.62 -2.02
CA GLY A 33 -6.65 -14.51 -3.16
C GLY A 33 -7.07 -13.08 -3.49
N GLU A 34 -6.95 -12.15 -2.54
CA GLU A 34 -7.40 -10.77 -2.71
C GLU A 34 -6.30 -9.78 -3.11
N TYR A 35 -5.05 -10.21 -3.26
CA TYR A 35 -3.95 -9.32 -3.64
C TYR A 35 -4.21 -8.57 -4.96
N ALA A 36 -4.66 -9.28 -6.00
CA ALA A 36 -4.96 -8.68 -7.30
C ALA A 36 -6.16 -7.72 -7.23
N ARG A 37 -7.20 -8.10 -6.46
CA ARG A 37 -8.38 -7.26 -6.19
C ARG A 37 -7.98 -5.98 -5.45
N GLU A 38 -7.07 -6.11 -4.49
CA GLU A 38 -6.58 -5.02 -3.68
C GLU A 38 -5.76 -4.03 -4.52
N GLN A 39 -4.86 -4.53 -5.37
CA GLN A 39 -4.15 -3.68 -6.32
C GLN A 39 -5.10 -2.91 -7.25
N ALA A 40 -6.13 -3.58 -7.78
CA ALA A 40 -7.10 -2.95 -8.67
C ALA A 40 -7.90 -1.85 -7.94
N SER A 41 -8.31 -2.12 -6.69
CA SER A 41 -8.99 -1.16 -5.82
C SER A 41 -8.12 0.08 -5.54
N ILE A 42 -6.86 -0.12 -5.15
CA ILE A 42 -5.90 0.95 -4.88
C ILE A 42 -5.66 1.80 -6.13
N LYS A 43 -5.46 1.17 -7.30
CA LYS A 43 -5.32 1.88 -8.58
C LYS A 43 -6.55 2.71 -8.89
N SER A 44 -7.76 2.15 -8.75
CA SER A 44 -9.01 2.87 -8.98
C SER A 44 -9.17 4.07 -8.05
N ALA A 45 -8.87 3.90 -6.76
CA ALA A 45 -8.91 4.98 -5.77
C ALA A 45 -7.90 6.10 -6.08
N ALA A 46 -6.70 5.75 -6.52
CA ALA A 46 -5.68 6.72 -6.92
C ALA A 46 -6.13 7.53 -8.15
N VAL A 47 -6.67 6.86 -9.18
CA VAL A 47 -7.21 7.52 -10.39
C VAL A 47 -8.33 8.49 -10.05
N ARG A 48 -9.30 8.09 -9.21
CA ARG A 48 -10.41 8.96 -8.79
C ARG A 48 -9.96 10.22 -8.06
N LYS A 49 -8.77 10.20 -7.47
CA LYS A 49 -8.17 11.32 -6.74
C LYS A 49 -7.12 12.07 -7.56
N GLY A 50 -6.96 11.75 -8.84
CA GLY A 50 -5.94 12.38 -9.70
C GLY A 50 -4.52 12.11 -9.24
N MET A 51 -4.27 10.96 -8.58
CA MET A 51 -2.94 10.58 -8.10
C MET A 51 -2.35 9.46 -8.95
N HIS A 52 -1.07 9.58 -9.27
CA HIS A 52 -0.29 8.47 -9.80
C HIS A 52 0.40 7.71 -8.67
N VAL A 53 0.25 6.39 -8.67
CA VAL A 53 0.84 5.49 -7.66
C VAL A 53 1.58 4.33 -8.31
N ALA A 54 2.71 3.96 -7.72
CA ALA A 54 3.44 2.74 -8.02
C ALA A 54 3.11 1.68 -6.98
N LEU A 55 2.74 0.50 -7.46
CA LEU A 55 2.46 -0.66 -6.61
C LEU A 55 3.58 -1.68 -6.73
N LYS A 56 4.08 -2.17 -5.60
CA LYS A 56 5.04 -3.28 -5.56
C LYS A 56 4.60 -4.32 -4.55
N GLN A 57 4.81 -5.58 -4.87
CA GLN A 57 4.71 -6.67 -3.88
C GLN A 57 5.95 -6.63 -2.98
N VAL A 58 5.72 -6.76 -1.69
CA VAL A 58 6.78 -6.86 -0.67
C VAL A 58 6.52 -8.11 0.14
N MET A 59 7.57 -8.90 0.36
CA MET A 59 7.53 -10.06 1.25
C MET A 59 8.12 -9.62 2.60
N VAL A 60 7.37 -9.82 3.67
CA VAL A 60 7.80 -9.56 5.04
C VAL A 60 7.97 -10.90 5.73
N VAL A 61 9.18 -11.13 6.24
CA VAL A 61 9.55 -12.34 6.99
C VAL A 61 9.87 -11.90 8.41
N ILE A 62 9.10 -12.38 9.38
CA ILE A 62 9.33 -12.16 10.80
C ILE A 62 9.69 -13.53 11.39
N GLU A 63 10.77 -13.58 12.17
CA GLU A 63 11.24 -14.83 12.77
C GLU A 63 10.15 -15.43 13.67
N GLY A 64 9.84 -16.71 13.44
CA GLY A 64 8.79 -17.42 14.17
C GLY A 64 7.36 -17.16 13.67
N GLU A 65 7.17 -16.36 12.61
CA GLU A 65 5.85 -16.12 12.00
C GLU A 65 5.75 -16.65 10.57
N VAL A 66 4.50 -16.79 10.10
CA VAL A 66 4.20 -17.10 8.70
C VAL A 66 4.58 -15.91 7.82
N VAL A 67 5.21 -16.18 6.68
CA VAL A 67 5.56 -15.15 5.68
C VAL A 67 4.32 -14.37 5.26
N GLN A 68 4.42 -13.05 5.28
CA GLN A 68 3.32 -12.16 4.86
C GLN A 68 3.68 -11.41 3.58
N TYR A 69 2.77 -11.42 2.62
CA TYR A 69 2.88 -10.57 1.43
C TYR A 69 2.12 -9.26 1.65
N MET A 70 2.74 -8.14 1.34
CA MET A 70 2.16 -6.80 1.45
C MET A 70 2.23 -6.05 0.12
N ILE A 71 1.38 -5.03 -0.03
CA ILE A 71 1.41 -4.09 -1.15
C ILE A 71 2.08 -2.81 -0.65
N ARG A 72 3.21 -2.44 -1.27
CA ARG A 72 3.76 -1.11 -1.13
C ARG A 72 3.13 -0.19 -2.15
N VAL A 73 2.47 0.86 -1.67
CA VAL A 73 1.91 1.94 -2.49
C VAL A 73 2.82 3.15 -2.33
N THR A 74 3.41 3.63 -3.43
CA THR A 74 4.22 4.85 -3.46
C THR A 74 3.55 5.88 -4.35
N ARG A 75 3.28 7.09 -3.86
CA ARG A 75 2.79 8.17 -4.74
C ARG A 75 3.94 8.69 -5.59
N ILE A 76 3.75 8.67 -6.92
CA ILE A 76 4.77 9.02 -7.90
C ILE A 76 4.21 10.07 -8.88
N LYS A 77 4.42 11.35 -8.56
CA LYS A 77 3.88 12.51 -9.28
C LYS A 77 2.35 12.59 -9.19
#